data_AF-A0A0F8ZTM8-F1
#
_entry.id   AF-A0A0F8ZTM8-F1
#
_cell.length_a   1.000
_cell.length_b   1.000
_cell.length_c   1.000
_cell.angle_alpha   90.00
_cell.angle_beta   90.00
_cell.angle_gamma   90.00
#
_symmetry.space_group_name_H-M   'P 1'
#
loop_
_entity.id
_entity.type
_entity.pdbx_description
1 polymer ?
#
loop_
_entity_poly.entity_id
_entity_poly.type
_entity_poly.pdbx_seq_one_letter_code
_entity_poly.pdbx_strand_id
1 'polypeptide(L)'
;RKELGKRIDRFGRRLNNIIIKSFPTRQLTFNQLVAYIDRLEIQEQFVPDLLIIDYPKLMRIDMNNFRLALGALLEDLRGLGVERNMAVATVAQSHRVKKGQVGVIDTFDIGEDFSQTQTLDVGLVYRQTKMEAKLGLARIYVDDARDVSSGWEVLIAQNYSMGQFCVDSIRMRDNYMDLISKKAGLDNEGEET
;
A
#
# COMPACT_ATOMS: atom_id res chain seq x y z
N ARG A 1 -0.84 -18.44 -13.72
CA ARG A 1 0.59 -18.15 -14.05
C ARG A 1 0.80 -17.80 -15.52
N LYS A 2 0.44 -18.68 -16.49
CA LYS A 2 0.47 -18.36 -17.94
C LYS A 2 -0.41 -17.16 -18.32
N GLU A 3 -1.55 -17.01 -17.66
CA GLU A 3 -2.49 -15.90 -17.84
C GLU A 3 -1.86 -14.52 -17.54
N LEU A 4 -1.11 -14.40 -16.44
CA LEU A 4 -0.53 -13.14 -15.99
C LEU A 4 0.65 -12.73 -16.87
N GLY A 5 1.52 -13.69 -17.24
CA GLY A 5 2.61 -13.45 -18.19
C GLY A 5 2.10 -12.94 -19.53
N LYS A 6 1.06 -13.58 -20.09
CA LYS A 6 0.40 -13.12 -21.32
C LYS A 6 -0.19 -11.71 -21.23
N ARG A 7 -0.68 -11.30 -20.04
CA ARG A 7 -1.20 -9.95 -19.81
C ARG A 7 -0.08 -8.93 -19.70
N ILE A 8 1.04 -9.29 -19.08
CA ILE A 8 2.25 -8.46 -18.96
C ILE A 8 2.86 -8.18 -20.34
N ASP A 9 2.94 -9.21 -21.20
CA ASP A 9 3.44 -9.07 -22.58
C ASP A 9 2.64 -8.02 -23.38
N ARG A 10 1.35 -7.85 -23.06
CA ARG A 10 0.45 -6.85 -23.69
C ARG A 10 0.84 -5.40 -23.36
N PHE A 11 1.54 -5.15 -22.26
CA PHE A 11 1.97 -3.81 -21.83
C PHE A 11 3.31 -3.38 -22.46
N GLY A 12 3.96 -4.24 -23.25
CA GLY A 12 5.14 -3.91 -24.05
C GLY A 12 6.40 -3.56 -23.24
N ARG A 13 7.27 -2.70 -23.80
CA ARG A 13 8.60 -2.31 -23.26
C ARG A 13 8.61 -1.65 -21.87
N ARG A 14 7.44 -1.39 -21.27
CA ARG A 14 7.30 -0.64 -20.01
C ARG A 14 7.70 -1.44 -18.77
N LEU A 15 7.75 -2.77 -18.85
CA LEU A 15 7.97 -3.65 -17.70
C LEU A 15 9.29 -4.44 -17.81
N ASN A 16 10.23 -4.00 -18.65
CA ASN A 16 11.48 -4.72 -18.90
C ASN A 16 12.43 -4.76 -17.68
N ASN A 17 12.22 -3.90 -16.69
CA ASN A 17 13.04 -3.79 -15.48
C ASN A 17 12.25 -4.16 -14.22
N ILE A 18 11.40 -5.17 -14.30
CA ILE A 18 10.56 -5.61 -13.17
C ILE A 18 10.58 -7.14 -13.10
N ILE A 19 10.86 -7.66 -11.91
CA ILE A 19 10.80 -9.09 -11.62
C ILE A 19 9.61 -9.36 -10.69
N ILE A 20 8.66 -10.17 -11.16
CA ILE A 20 7.48 -10.57 -10.37
C ILE A 20 7.66 -12.03 -9.95
N LYS A 21 7.79 -12.26 -8.64
CA LYS A 21 7.95 -13.59 -8.05
C LYS A 21 6.85 -13.90 -7.04
N SER A 22 6.16 -15.02 -7.24
CA SER A 22 5.17 -15.55 -6.30
C SER A 22 5.78 -16.69 -5.48
N PHE A 23 5.61 -16.64 -4.16
CA PHE A 23 5.91 -17.72 -3.24
C PHE A 23 4.60 -18.28 -2.68
N PRO A 24 4.47 -19.60 -2.44
CA PRO A 24 3.31 -20.12 -1.76
C PRO A 24 3.23 -19.57 -0.32
N THR A 25 2.01 -19.42 0.17
CA THR A 25 1.71 -18.87 1.51
C THR A 25 2.49 -19.61 2.60
N ARG A 26 3.08 -18.85 3.53
CA ARG A 26 3.88 -19.34 4.68
C ARG A 26 5.15 -20.12 4.32
N GLN A 27 5.63 -20.05 3.08
CA GLN A 27 6.89 -20.69 2.71
C GLN A 27 8.10 -19.76 2.82
N LEU A 28 7.95 -18.50 2.38
CA LEU A 28 9.06 -17.55 2.32
C LEU A 28 9.46 -17.07 3.72
N THR A 29 10.72 -17.31 4.11
CA THR A 29 11.37 -16.66 5.26
C THR A 29 12.14 -15.41 4.82
N PHE A 30 12.51 -14.54 5.77
CA PHE A 30 13.39 -13.41 5.51
C PHE A 30 14.72 -13.84 4.86
N ASN A 31 15.41 -14.85 5.41
CA ASN A 31 16.67 -15.34 4.84
C ASN A 31 16.51 -15.88 3.41
N GLN A 32 15.38 -16.50 3.08
CA GLN A 32 15.10 -16.96 1.72
C GLN A 32 14.85 -15.79 0.75
N LEU A 33 14.24 -14.70 1.24
CA LEU A 33 14.09 -13.47 0.47
C LEU A 33 15.45 -12.85 0.17
N VAL A 34 16.32 -12.72 1.18
CA VAL A 34 17.70 -12.22 1.01
C VAL A 34 18.47 -13.06 -0.02
N ALA A 35 18.47 -14.39 0.16
CA ALA A 35 19.13 -15.30 -0.78
C ALA A 35 18.55 -15.24 -2.19
N TYR A 36 17.25 -14.94 -2.33
CA TYR A 36 16.63 -14.74 -3.63
C TYR A 36 17.11 -13.44 -4.29
N ILE A 37 17.23 -12.35 -3.54
CA ILE A 37 17.76 -11.08 -4.05
C ILE A 37 19.24 -11.24 -4.46
N ASP A 38 20.06 -11.90 -3.63
CA ASP A 38 21.46 -12.18 -3.97
C ASP A 38 21.58 -12.97 -5.28
N ARG A 39 20.70 -13.95 -5.47
CA ARG A 39 20.64 -14.71 -6.71
C ARG A 39 20.28 -13.82 -7.91
N LEU A 40 19.36 -12.87 -7.76
CA LEU A 40 19.01 -11.93 -8.83
C LEU A 40 20.20 -11.05 -9.22
N GLU A 41 20.93 -10.54 -8.23
CA GLU A 41 22.11 -9.70 -8.44
C GLU A 41 23.23 -10.49 -9.13
N ILE A 42 23.53 -11.70 -8.65
CA ILE A 42 24.65 -12.50 -9.16
C ILE A 42 24.33 -13.14 -10.51
N GLN A 43 23.17 -13.82 -10.62
CA GLN A 43 22.86 -14.66 -11.79
C GLN A 43 22.16 -13.89 -12.89
N GLU A 44 21.23 -13.02 -12.53
CA GLU A 44 20.40 -12.29 -13.50
C GLU A 44 20.94 -10.87 -13.75
N GLN A 45 22.01 -10.45 -13.05
CA GLN A 45 22.59 -9.11 -13.10
C GLN A 45 21.52 -8.01 -12.85
N PHE A 46 20.54 -8.33 -12.00
CA PHE A 46 19.43 -7.45 -11.65
C PHE A 46 19.60 -6.97 -10.22
N VAL A 47 19.88 -5.68 -10.05
CA VAL A 47 20.00 -5.02 -8.75
C VAL A 47 18.73 -4.20 -8.50
N PRO A 48 17.85 -4.62 -7.57
CA PRO A 48 16.63 -3.89 -7.29
C PRO A 48 16.90 -2.58 -6.54
N ASP A 49 16.24 -1.51 -6.97
CA ASP A 49 16.14 -0.22 -6.26
C ASP A 49 14.82 -0.07 -5.48
N LEU A 50 13.83 -0.93 -5.78
CA LEU A 50 12.55 -1.03 -5.09
C LEU A 50 12.14 -2.50 -4.89
N LEU A 51 11.88 -2.87 -3.64
CA LEU A 51 11.30 -4.14 -3.24
C LEU A 51 9.85 -3.94 -2.78
N ILE A 52 8.91 -4.62 -3.44
CA ILE A 52 7.50 -4.62 -3.07
C ILE A 52 7.12 -5.99 -2.48
N ILE A 53 6.54 -6.01 -1.28
CA ILE A 53 6.09 -7.23 -0.60
C ILE A 53 4.57 -7.17 -0.35
N ASP A 54 3.85 -8.14 -0.94
CA ASP A 54 2.41 -8.32 -0.78
C ASP A 54 2.09 -9.71 -0.18
N TYR A 55 1.83 -9.84 1.11
CA TYR A 55 2.20 -8.93 2.19
C TYR A 55 2.88 -9.72 3.32
N PRO A 56 3.70 -9.10 4.19
CA PRO A 56 4.56 -9.78 5.16
C PRO A 56 3.86 -10.79 6.05
N LYS A 57 2.60 -10.56 6.43
CA LYS A 57 1.80 -11.51 7.24
C LYS A 57 1.51 -12.85 6.55
N LEU A 58 1.70 -12.95 5.23
CA LEU A 58 1.66 -14.22 4.49
C LEU A 58 3.02 -14.93 4.38
N MET A 59 4.10 -14.31 4.85
CA MET A 59 5.40 -14.96 4.98
C MET A 59 5.39 -16.00 6.10
N ARG A 60 6.49 -16.74 6.23
CA ARG A 60 6.67 -17.69 7.33
C ARG A 60 6.98 -16.92 8.62
N ILE A 61 6.00 -16.85 9.51
CA ILE A 61 6.07 -16.21 10.82
C ILE A 61 5.80 -17.25 11.91
N ASP A 62 6.50 -17.14 13.04
CA ASP A 62 6.22 -17.94 14.24
C ASP A 62 4.84 -17.56 14.82
N MET A 63 3.95 -18.55 14.90
CA MET A 63 2.58 -18.34 15.37
C MET A 63 2.48 -18.17 16.88
N ASN A 64 3.45 -18.68 17.64
CA ASN A 64 3.41 -18.62 19.09
C ASN A 64 3.51 -17.18 19.61
N ASN A 65 4.28 -16.35 18.91
CA ASN A 65 4.48 -14.93 19.23
C ASN A 65 4.26 -14.06 17.99
N PHE A 66 3.13 -14.25 17.30
CA PHE A 66 2.86 -13.65 16.00
C PHE A 66 3.15 -12.14 15.92
N ARG A 67 2.74 -11.37 16.93
CA ARG A 67 2.94 -9.91 16.98
C ARG A 67 4.41 -9.51 17.02
N LEU A 68 5.15 -10.05 17.98
CA LEU A 68 6.60 -9.84 18.12
C LEU A 68 7.36 -10.29 16.87
N ALA A 69 7.00 -11.46 16.34
CA ALA A 69 7.64 -12.01 15.14
C ALA A 69 7.35 -11.18 13.88
N LEU A 70 6.15 -10.60 13.76
CA LEU A 70 5.81 -9.69 12.68
C LEU A 70 6.53 -8.34 12.81
N GLY A 71 6.62 -7.79 14.03
CA GLY A 71 7.39 -6.58 14.31
C GLY A 71 8.87 -6.74 13.92
N ALA A 72 9.49 -7.83 14.39
CA ALA A 72 10.87 -8.17 14.04
C ALA A 72 11.07 -8.33 12.52
N LEU A 73 10.13 -9.00 11.84
CA LEU A 73 10.18 -9.13 10.38
C LEU A 73 10.15 -7.77 9.67
N LEU A 74 9.35 -6.81 10.15
CA LEU A 74 9.29 -5.47 9.55
C LEU A 74 10.57 -4.67 9.81
N GLU A 75 11.17 -4.82 10.99
CA GLU A 75 12.49 -4.23 11.30
C GLU A 75 13.58 -4.82 10.41
N ASP A 76 13.61 -6.14 10.23
CA ASP A 76 14.54 -6.84 9.34
C ASP A 76 14.39 -6.36 7.88
N LEU A 77 13.15 -6.19 7.41
CA LEU A 77 12.86 -5.68 6.07
C LEU A 77 13.33 -4.23 5.88
N ARG A 78 13.14 -3.37 6.89
CA ARG A 78 13.69 -2.01 6.87
C ARG A 78 15.22 -2.03 6.85
N GLY A 79 15.84 -2.86 7.70
CA GLY A 79 17.29 -3.04 7.75
C GLY A 79 17.86 -3.45 6.40
N LEU A 80 17.21 -4.40 5.71
CA LEU A 80 17.56 -4.81 4.36
C LEU A 80 17.51 -3.66 3.34
N GLY A 81 16.49 -2.80 3.43
CA GLY A 81 16.38 -1.61 2.60
C GLY A 81 17.55 -0.64 2.80
N VAL A 82 17.93 -0.39 4.06
CA VAL A 82 19.08 0.46 4.40
C VAL A 82 20.39 -0.17 3.92
N GLU A 83 20.62 -1.45 4.22
CA GLU A 83 21.83 -2.18 3.83
C GLU A 83 22.08 -2.14 2.32
N ARG A 84 21.01 -2.28 1.53
CA ARG A 84 21.09 -2.34 0.06
C ARG A 84 20.83 -1.02 -0.64
N ASN A 85 20.61 0.08 0.10
CA ASN A 85 20.20 1.36 -0.46
C ASN A 85 18.99 1.23 -1.41
N MET A 86 17.97 0.50 -0.95
CA MET A 86 16.80 0.09 -1.71
C MET A 86 15.52 0.50 -0.96
N ALA A 87 14.53 1.02 -1.70
CA ALA A 87 13.23 1.30 -1.13
C ALA A 87 12.47 0.00 -0.86
N VAL A 88 11.82 -0.12 0.30
CA VAL A 88 10.97 -1.26 0.65
C VAL A 88 9.55 -0.79 0.85
N ALA A 89 8.64 -1.30 0.03
CA ALA A 89 7.21 -1.01 0.11
C ALA A 89 6.43 -2.28 0.45
N THR A 90 5.59 -2.18 1.46
CA THR A 90 4.70 -3.27 1.86
C THR A 90 3.28 -2.75 2.00
N VAL A 91 2.30 -3.62 1.80
CA VAL A 91 0.90 -3.32 2.12
C VAL A 91 0.55 -3.94 3.47
N ALA A 92 -0.11 -3.17 4.33
CA ALA A 92 -0.72 -3.66 5.55
C ALA A 92 -2.23 -3.58 5.40
N GLN A 93 -2.93 -4.67 5.75
CA GLN A 93 -4.38 -4.65 5.75
C GLN A 93 -4.87 -4.02 7.06
N SER A 94 -5.62 -2.91 6.96
CA SER A 94 -6.34 -2.37 8.11
C SER A 94 -7.49 -3.29 8.52
N HIS A 95 -7.89 -3.26 9.80
CA HIS A 95 -9.09 -4.00 10.21
C HIS A 95 -10.33 -3.43 9.53
N ARG A 96 -11.38 -4.26 9.45
CA ARG A 96 -12.70 -3.81 8.98
C ARG A 96 -13.17 -2.64 9.85
N VAL A 97 -13.09 -1.45 9.29
CA VAL A 97 -13.66 -0.24 9.88
C VAL A 97 -15.15 -0.46 10.06
N LYS A 98 -15.69 -0.08 11.24
CA LYS A 98 -17.12 -0.16 11.52
C LYS A 98 -17.89 0.59 10.42
N LYS A 99 -19.02 0.01 9.97
CA LYS A 99 -19.92 0.67 9.00
C LYS A 99 -20.20 2.10 9.48
N GLY A 100 -19.75 3.11 8.73
CA GLY A 100 -19.96 4.53 9.04
C GLY A 100 -18.69 5.39 9.15
N GLN A 101 -17.52 4.81 9.42
CA GLN A 101 -16.25 5.54 9.61
C GLN A 101 -15.28 5.46 8.41
N VAL A 102 -15.79 5.13 7.22
CA VAL A 102 -15.01 4.82 6.01
C VAL A 102 -14.10 5.98 5.53
N GLY A 103 -14.26 7.20 6.08
CA GLY A 103 -13.52 8.39 5.69
C GLY A 103 -12.44 8.89 6.66
N VAL A 104 -12.22 8.22 7.81
CA VAL A 104 -11.34 8.70 8.91
C VAL A 104 -10.35 7.61 9.33
N ILE A 105 -9.82 6.84 8.36
CA ILE A 105 -8.96 5.69 8.66
C ILE A 105 -7.52 6.16 8.77
N ASP A 106 -6.95 6.24 9.96
CA ASP A 106 -5.54 6.62 10.20
C ASP A 106 -4.64 5.38 10.27
N THR A 107 -3.30 5.53 10.27
CA THR A 107 -2.39 4.35 10.39
C THR A 107 -2.59 3.64 11.74
N PHE A 108 -3.13 4.32 12.75
CA PHE A 108 -3.53 3.72 14.03
C PHE A 108 -4.68 2.71 13.92
N ASP A 109 -5.45 2.71 12.81
CA ASP A 109 -6.49 1.71 12.54
C ASP A 109 -5.94 0.42 11.90
N ILE A 110 -4.62 0.33 11.67
CA ILE A 110 -3.91 -0.93 11.38
C ILE A 110 -3.83 -1.72 12.71
N GLY A 111 -4.96 -2.20 13.18
CA GLY A 111 -5.10 -2.69 14.55
C GLY A 111 -4.51 -4.08 14.84
N GLU A 112 -3.30 -4.39 14.40
CA GLU A 112 -2.57 -5.53 14.97
C GLU A 112 -1.39 -5.13 15.84
N ASP A 113 -0.69 -4.02 15.56
CA ASP A 113 0.44 -3.60 16.40
C ASP A 113 0.88 -2.14 16.14
N PHE A 114 0.90 -1.32 17.19
CA PHE A 114 1.42 0.06 17.17
C PHE A 114 2.93 0.10 16.85
N SER A 115 3.64 -1.00 17.09
CA SER A 115 5.05 -1.14 16.74
C SER A 115 5.31 -1.13 15.23
N GLN A 116 4.34 -1.52 14.40
CA GLN A 116 4.50 -1.46 12.94
C GLN A 116 4.65 -0.01 12.47
N THR A 117 3.89 0.90 13.08
CA THR A 117 3.95 2.34 12.78
C THR A 117 5.30 2.94 13.14
N GLN A 118 5.89 2.51 14.26
CA GLN A 118 7.19 3.03 14.71
C GLN A 118 8.35 2.68 13.77
N THR A 119 8.26 1.57 13.04
CA THR A 119 9.31 1.14 12.11
C THR A 119 9.19 1.84 10.74
N LEU A 120 8.03 2.40 10.39
CA LEU A 120 7.82 3.04 9.09
C LEU A 120 8.61 4.34 8.95
N ASP A 121 9.20 4.56 7.77
CA ASP A 121 9.71 5.86 7.38
C ASP A 121 8.62 6.73 6.73
N VAL A 122 7.66 6.09 6.03
CA VAL A 122 6.46 6.71 5.44
C VAL A 122 5.26 5.77 5.57
N GLY A 123 4.16 6.28 6.13
CA GLY A 123 2.86 5.63 6.23
C GLY A 123 1.85 6.24 5.26
N LEU A 124 1.36 5.43 4.31
CA LEU A 124 0.33 5.83 3.35
C LEU A 124 -0.95 5.05 3.60
N VAL A 125 -2.07 5.76 3.73
CA VAL A 125 -3.39 5.14 3.94
C VAL A 125 -4.28 5.39 2.73
N TYR A 126 -4.74 4.30 2.12
CA TYR A 126 -5.77 4.36 1.08
C TYR A 126 -7.15 4.51 1.71
N ARG A 127 -7.86 5.59 1.36
CA ARG A 127 -9.21 5.90 1.81
C ARG A 127 -10.14 6.01 0.62
N GLN A 128 -11.28 5.33 0.68
CA GLN A 128 -12.29 5.43 -0.37
C GLN A 128 -13.69 5.24 0.21
N THR A 129 -14.47 6.31 0.16
CA THR A 129 -15.90 6.27 0.46
C THR A 129 -16.67 5.61 -0.68
N LYS A 130 -17.91 5.19 -0.40
CA LYS A 130 -18.80 4.63 -1.44
C LYS A 130 -19.09 5.64 -2.56
N MET A 131 -19.13 6.93 -2.23
CA MET A 131 -19.38 7.99 -3.22
C MET A 131 -18.18 8.19 -4.13
N GLU A 132 -16.98 8.25 -3.55
CA GLU A 132 -15.73 8.29 -4.30
C GLU A 132 -15.60 7.05 -5.21
N ALA A 133 -15.89 5.85 -4.71
CA ALA A 133 -15.87 4.63 -5.51
C ALA A 133 -16.80 4.70 -6.74
N LYS A 134 -18.00 5.27 -6.60
CA LYS A 134 -18.93 5.47 -7.73
C LYS A 134 -18.39 6.46 -8.76
N LEU A 135 -17.64 7.46 -8.32
CA LEU A 135 -17.05 8.49 -9.18
C LEU A 135 -15.65 8.13 -9.69
N GLY A 136 -15.13 6.94 -9.35
CA GLY A 136 -13.76 6.55 -9.68
C GLY A 136 -12.71 7.38 -8.94
N LEU A 137 -12.99 7.88 -7.74
CA LEU A 137 -12.07 8.66 -6.91
C LEU A 137 -11.58 7.83 -5.72
N ALA A 138 -10.44 8.20 -5.15
CA ALA A 138 -10.00 7.79 -3.82
C ALA A 138 -9.02 8.82 -3.25
N ARG A 139 -8.67 8.66 -1.97
CA ARG A 139 -7.72 9.50 -1.28
C ARG A 139 -6.55 8.68 -0.78
N ILE A 140 -5.35 9.23 -0.92
CA ILE A 140 -4.14 8.73 -0.27
C ILE A 140 -3.78 9.72 0.82
N TYR A 141 -3.88 9.28 2.07
CA TYR A 141 -3.50 10.07 3.23
C TYR A 141 -2.07 9.76 3.62
N VAL A 142 -1.25 10.80 3.78
CA VAL A 142 0.10 10.69 4.33
C VAL A 142 0.01 10.86 5.84
N ASP A 143 -0.06 9.75 6.54
CA ASP A 143 -0.33 9.71 7.98
C ASP A 143 0.94 9.92 8.80
N ASP A 144 2.00 9.18 8.45
CA ASP A 144 3.30 9.30 9.08
C ASP A 144 4.38 9.54 8.02
N ALA A 145 5.29 10.45 8.32
CA ALA A 145 6.43 10.76 7.47
C ALA A 145 7.50 11.42 8.33
N ARG A 146 8.68 10.79 8.40
CA ARG A 146 9.73 11.28 9.29
C ARG A 146 10.44 12.54 8.79
N ASP A 147 10.63 12.65 7.48
CA ASP A 147 11.44 13.70 6.86
C ASP A 147 10.60 14.78 6.14
N VAL A 148 9.27 14.63 6.08
CA VAL A 148 8.36 15.58 5.43
C VAL A 148 7.11 15.81 6.29
N SER A 149 6.37 16.89 6.02
CA SER A 149 5.09 17.13 6.70
C SER A 149 4.16 15.92 6.52
N SER A 150 3.52 15.44 7.57
CA SER A 150 2.41 14.48 7.52
C SER A 150 1.06 15.18 7.69
N GLY A 151 -0.05 14.44 7.68
CA GLY A 151 -1.39 14.99 7.94
C GLY A 151 -2.09 15.62 6.73
N TRP A 152 -1.70 15.26 5.51
CA TRP A 152 -2.34 15.77 4.29
C TRP A 152 -2.76 14.64 3.35
N GLU A 153 -3.76 14.94 2.52
CA GLU A 153 -4.36 14.00 1.59
C GLU A 153 -4.13 14.39 0.14
N VAL A 154 -3.99 13.38 -0.72
CA VAL A 154 -4.04 13.51 -2.17
C VAL A 154 -5.28 12.82 -2.66
N LEU A 155 -6.13 13.56 -3.38
CA LEU A 155 -7.21 12.99 -4.16
C LEU A 155 -6.62 12.39 -5.43
N ILE A 156 -6.99 11.15 -5.74
CA ILE A 156 -6.65 10.47 -6.98
C ILE A 156 -7.91 10.15 -7.79
N ALA A 157 -7.84 10.37 -9.09
CA ALA A 157 -8.81 9.85 -10.05
C ALA A 157 -8.32 8.49 -10.58
N GLN A 158 -9.22 7.52 -10.66
CA GLN A 158 -8.93 6.12 -10.92
C GLN A 158 -9.78 5.62 -12.09
N ASN A 159 -9.22 4.76 -12.93
CA ASN A 159 -9.94 4.07 -13.99
C ASN A 159 -9.51 2.60 -14.07
N TYR A 160 -10.08 1.78 -13.19
CA TYR A 160 -9.80 0.36 -13.12
C TYR A 160 -10.23 -0.41 -14.38
N SER A 161 -11.25 0.07 -15.11
CA SER A 161 -11.68 -0.57 -16.36
C SER A 161 -10.59 -0.54 -17.43
N MET A 162 -9.73 0.48 -17.39
CA MET A 162 -8.54 0.63 -18.24
C MET A 162 -7.25 0.18 -17.56
N GLY A 163 -7.33 -0.38 -16.35
CA GLY A 163 -6.16 -0.80 -15.57
C GLY A 163 -5.31 0.36 -15.03
N GLN A 164 -5.86 1.57 -14.93
CA GLN A 164 -5.17 2.74 -14.40
C GLN A 164 -5.58 3.00 -12.95
N PHE A 165 -4.66 2.79 -12.01
CA PHE A 165 -4.86 3.11 -10.60
C PHE A 165 -4.97 4.62 -10.35
N CYS A 166 -4.12 5.41 -11.02
CA CYS A 166 -4.13 6.86 -10.93
C CYS A 166 -4.05 7.46 -12.34
N VAL A 167 -5.04 8.27 -12.69
CA VAL A 167 -5.16 9.01 -13.95
C VAL A 167 -4.75 10.46 -13.74
N ASP A 168 -5.16 11.04 -12.61
CA ASP A 168 -4.85 12.41 -12.21
C ASP A 168 -4.82 12.48 -10.67
N SER A 169 -4.10 13.46 -10.14
CA SER A 169 -4.01 13.65 -8.69
C SER A 169 -3.92 15.13 -8.30
N ILE A 170 -4.54 15.46 -7.16
CA ILE A 170 -4.50 16.82 -6.62
C ILE A 170 -4.38 16.77 -5.09
N ARG A 171 -3.50 17.60 -4.54
CA ARG A 171 -3.41 17.80 -3.10
C ARG A 171 -4.71 18.44 -2.59
N MET A 172 -5.33 17.80 -1.61
CA MET A 172 -6.60 18.28 -1.08
C MET A 172 -6.41 19.56 -0.26
N ARG A 173 -7.43 20.42 -0.34
CA ARG A 173 -7.63 21.60 0.50
C ARG A 173 -8.88 21.37 1.35
N ASP A 174 -9.04 22.14 2.42
CA ASP A 174 -10.06 21.92 3.48
C ASP A 174 -11.52 21.81 2.98
N ASN A 175 -11.84 22.32 1.79
CA ASN A 175 -13.19 22.38 1.22
C ASN A 175 -13.63 21.16 0.37
N TYR A 176 -12.87 20.06 0.36
CA TYR A 176 -13.12 18.93 -0.52
C TYR A 176 -14.44 18.18 -0.26
N MET A 177 -14.78 17.92 1.01
CA MET A 177 -15.97 17.11 1.35
C MET A 177 -17.27 17.81 0.88
N ASP A 178 -17.32 19.13 0.98
CA ASP A 178 -18.43 19.96 0.52
C ASP A 178 -18.58 19.98 -1.01
N LEU A 179 -17.47 19.81 -1.73
CA LEU A 179 -17.49 19.76 -3.20
C LEU A 179 -17.97 18.40 -3.72
N ILE A 180 -17.62 17.31 -3.02
CA ILE A 180 -18.04 15.95 -3.38
C ILE A 180 -19.54 15.76 -3.17
N SER A 181 -20.10 16.23 -2.06
CA SER A 181 -21.54 16.11 -1.76
C SER A 181 -22.39 16.80 -2.85
N LYS A 182 -22.03 18.04 -3.19
CA LYS A 182 -22.67 18.82 -4.26
C LYS A 182 -22.57 18.13 -5.63
N LYS A 183 -21.40 17.63 -6.01
CA LYS A 183 -21.22 16.94 -7.31
C LYS A 183 -21.92 15.60 -7.41
N ALA A 184 -22.11 14.91 -6.29
CA ALA A 184 -22.79 13.62 -6.26
C ALA A 184 -24.32 13.72 -6.32
N GLY A 185 -24.88 14.94 -6.45
CA GLY A 185 -26.32 15.16 -6.55
C GLY A 185 -27.07 15.05 -5.23
N LEU A 186 -26.37 15.23 -4.10
CA LEU A 186 -27.00 15.43 -2.81
C LEU A 186 -27.01 16.94 -2.53
N ASP A 187 -28.00 17.63 -3.08
CA ASP A 187 -28.45 18.88 -2.45
C ASP A 187 -29.02 18.51 -1.07
N ASN A 188 -28.75 19.36 -0.08
CA ASN A 188 -29.28 19.22 1.27
C ASN A 188 -30.82 19.20 1.23
N GLU A 189 -31.44 18.03 1.15
CA GLU A 189 -32.74 17.83 1.76
C GLU A 189 -32.49 17.82 3.26
N GLY A 190 -32.80 18.95 3.88
CA GLY A 190 -32.64 19.16 5.30
C GLY A 190 -33.50 18.20 6.11
N GLU A 191 -32.97 17.79 7.25
CA GLU A 191 -33.78 17.48 8.42
C GLU A 191 -33.24 18.36 9.56
N GLU A 192 -33.72 19.60 9.58
CA GLU A 192 -34.13 20.22 10.85
C GLU A 192 -35.28 19.37 11.40
N THR A 193 -35.06 18.72 12.55
CA THR A 193 -35.85 18.89 13.79
C THR A 193 -35.16 18.14 14.93
#